data_AF-E8N0Z2-F1
#
_entry.id   AF-E8N0Z2-F1
#
_cell.length_a   1.000
_cell.length_b   1.000
_cell.length_c   1.000
_cell.angle_alpha   90.00
_cell.angle_beta   90.00
_cell.angle_gamma   90.00
#
_symmetry.space_group_name_H-M   'P 1'
#
loop_
_entity.id
_entity.type
_entity.pdbx_description
1 polymer ?
#
loop_
_entity_poly.entity_id
_entity_poly.type
_entity_poly.pdbx_seq_one_letter_code
_entity_poly.pdbx_strand_id
1 'polypeptide(L)'
;MESVLSLEVILTALMIFVMRVVDMSMDTLRILFVVRGKKLITWVLGFLQSLIFIVAVARVLGGDVHPLSVLAYAAGFATGNIVGMFIEDKMAIGHVRITIISTAAGSQIAQALRESGYAVTEIKMAL
;
A
#
# COMPACT_ATOMS: atom_id res chain seq x y z
N MET A 1 -33.83 -3.09 -26.78
CA MET A 1 -32.53 -3.61 -26.31
C MET A 1 -31.58 -2.44 -26.34
N GLU A 2 -31.70 -1.56 -25.34
CA GLU A 2 -30.79 -0.42 -25.21
C GLU A 2 -29.37 -0.95 -25.03
N SER A 3 -28.42 -0.34 -25.73
CA SER A 3 -27.05 -0.81 -25.81
C SER A 3 -26.49 -1.06 -24.41
N VAL A 4 -26.01 -2.28 -24.16
CA VAL A 4 -25.32 -2.74 -22.94
C VAL A 4 -24.05 -1.91 -22.59
N LEU A 5 -23.75 -0.91 -23.41
CA LEU A 5 -22.60 -0.01 -23.38
C LEU A 5 -23.08 1.43 -23.65
N SER A 6 -23.94 1.97 -22.78
CA SER A 6 -24.18 3.41 -22.80
C SER A 6 -22.96 4.16 -22.29
N LEU A 7 -22.74 5.39 -22.78
CA LEU A 7 -21.62 6.23 -22.35
C LEU A 7 -21.65 6.45 -20.82
N GLU A 8 -22.84 6.57 -20.24
CA GLU A 8 -23.04 6.73 -18.80
C GLU A 8 -22.52 5.53 -17.99
N VAL A 9 -22.76 4.30 -18.47
CA VAL A 9 -22.29 3.08 -17.81
C VAL A 9 -20.76 3.00 -17.87
N ILE A 10 -20.15 3.35 -19.00
CA ILE A 10 -18.70 3.37 -19.17
C ILE A 10 -18.06 4.43 -18.26
N LEU A 11 -18.61 5.64 -18.24
CA LEU A 11 -18.11 6.73 -17.39
C LEU A 11 -18.22 6.38 -15.90
N THR A 12 -19.33 5.77 -15.50
CA THR A 12 -19.54 5.31 -14.12
C THR A 12 -18.55 4.21 -13.76
N ALA A 13 -18.37 3.22 -14.62
CA ALA A 13 -17.39 2.16 -14.42
C ALA A 13 -15.96 2.70 -14.32
N LEU A 14 -15.56 3.64 -15.19
CA LEU A 14 -14.24 4.27 -15.14
C LEU A 14 -14.05 5.08 -13.85
N MET A 15 -15.07 5.82 -13.41
CA MET A 15 -15.04 6.55 -12.15
C MET A 15 -14.85 5.60 -10.96
N ILE A 16 -15.60 4.49 -10.92
CA ILE A 16 -15.45 3.44 -9.90
C ILE A 16 -14.03 2.89 -9.91
N PHE A 17 -13.50 2.53 -11.09
CA PHE A 17 -12.15 2.02 -11.24
C PHE A 17 -11.11 2.97 -10.65
N VAL A 18 -11.13 4.25 -11.02
CA VAL A 18 -10.17 5.26 -10.53
C VAL A 18 -10.30 5.45 -9.02
N MET A 19 -11.53 5.57 -8.50
CA MET A 19 -11.75 5.67 -7.05
C MET A 19 -11.18 4.46 -6.31
N ARG A 20 -11.34 3.24 -6.84
CA ARG A 20 -10.80 2.01 -6.23
C ARG A 20 -9.29 1.93 -6.31
N VAL A 21 -8.67 2.40 -7.40
CA VAL A 21 -7.20 2.45 -7.52
C VAL A 21 -6.62 3.38 -6.45
N VAL A 22 -7.20 4.57 -6.29
CA VAL A 22 -6.76 5.55 -5.29
C VAL A 22 -6.97 5.02 -3.86
N ASP A 23 -8.16 4.49 -3.58
CA ASP A 23 -8.50 3.93 -2.26
C ASP A 23 -7.53 2.83 -1.82
N MET A 24 -7.25 1.86 -2.70
CA MET A 24 -6.36 0.74 -2.37
C MET A 24 -4.90 1.18 -2.30
N SER A 25 -4.48 2.14 -3.12
CA SER A 25 -3.13 2.70 -3.00
C SER A 25 -2.94 3.39 -1.64
N MET A 26 -3.95 4.14 -1.17
CA MET A 26 -3.94 4.77 0.15
C MET A 26 -3.97 3.74 1.28
N ASP A 27 -4.70 2.63 1.12
CA ASP A 27 -4.73 1.55 2.11
C ASP A 27 -3.35 0.91 2.33
N THR A 28 -2.61 0.65 1.24
CA THR A 28 -1.21 0.17 1.33
C THR A 28 -0.34 1.14 2.13
N LEU A 29 -0.43 2.44 1.83
CA LEU A 29 0.32 3.46 2.58
C LEU A 29 -0.11 3.56 4.05
N ARG A 30 -1.41 3.42 4.33
CA ARG A 30 -1.94 3.40 5.69
C ARG A 30 -1.32 2.25 6.50
N ILE A 31 -1.26 1.04 5.92
CA ILE A 31 -0.62 -0.12 6.55
C ILE A 31 0.86 0.16 6.83
N LEU A 32 1.58 0.74 5.87
CA LEU A 32 2.98 1.16 6.08
C LEU A 32 3.13 2.09 7.30
N PHE A 33 2.25 3.08 7.44
CA PHE A 33 2.27 3.99 8.58
C PHE A 33 1.84 3.35 9.90
N VAL A 34 0.97 2.34 9.87
CA VAL A 34 0.62 1.51 11.05
C VAL A 34 1.87 0.80 11.56
N VAL A 35 2.59 0.12 10.67
CA VAL A 35 3.83 -0.61 11.03
C VAL A 35 4.88 0.34 11.62
N ARG A 36 4.90 1.60 11.19
CA ARG A 36 5.79 2.64 11.73
C ARG A 36 5.28 3.36 12.98
N GLY A 37 4.10 3.00 13.49
CA GLY A 37 3.51 3.64 14.67
C GLY A 37 3.13 5.12 14.46
N LYS A 38 2.94 5.59 13.22
CA LYS A 38 2.56 6.99 12.91
C LYS A 38 1.06 7.22 13.08
N LYS A 39 0.60 7.20 14.33
CA LYS A 39 -0.83 7.19 14.73
C LYS A 39 -1.71 8.24 14.02
N LEU A 40 -1.29 9.50 13.97
CA LEU A 40 -2.10 10.59 13.38
C LEU A 40 -2.31 10.39 11.87
N ILE A 41 -1.25 10.06 11.13
CA ILE A 41 -1.31 9.85 9.69
C ILE A 41 -2.19 8.63 9.38
N THR A 42 -2.00 7.54 10.12
CA THR A 42 -2.85 6.34 10.01
C THR A 42 -4.33 6.67 10.23
N TRP A 43 -4.65 7.49 11.23
CA TRP A 43 -6.04 7.89 11.52
C TRP A 43 -6.64 8.72 10.39
N VAL A 44 -5.93 9.76 9.90
CA VAL A 44 -6.40 10.62 8.80
C VAL A 44 -6.60 9.80 7.53
N LEU A 45 -5.63 8.95 7.16
CA LEU A 45 -5.74 8.11 5.97
C LEU A 45 -6.90 7.12 6.08
N GLY A 46 -7.06 6.46 7.23
CA GLY A 46 -8.19 5.54 7.45
C GLY A 46 -9.55 6.23 7.39
N PHE A 47 -9.65 7.44 7.93
CA PHE A 47 -10.88 8.23 7.86
C PHE A 47 -11.22 8.59 6.40
N LEU A 48 -10.28 9.18 5.66
CA LEU A 48 -10.49 9.54 4.26
C LEU A 48 -10.78 8.31 3.38
N GLN A 49 -10.06 7.21 3.58
CA GLN A 49 -10.28 5.95 2.88
C GLN A 49 -11.71 5.43 3.12
N SER A 50 -12.18 5.39 4.38
CA SER A 50 -13.54 4.92 4.67
C SER A 50 -14.64 5.73 3.99
N LEU A 51 -14.43 7.04 3.81
CA LEU A 51 -15.34 7.90 3.04
C LEU A 51 -15.33 7.54 1.54
N ILE A 52 -14.15 7.31 0.95
CA ILE A 52 -14.03 6.91 -0.46
C ILE A 52 -14.67 5.54 -0.67
N PHE A 53 -14.39 4.59 0.22
CA PHE A 53 -14.92 3.24 0.16
C PHE A 53 -16.45 3.22 0.17
N ILE A 54 -17.09 3.89 1.14
CA ILE A 54 -18.56 3.86 1.24
C ILE A 54 -19.21 4.52 0.01
N VAL A 55 -18.61 5.60 -0.52
CA VAL A 55 -19.10 6.24 -1.75
C VAL A 55 -18.95 5.29 -2.95
N ALA A 56 -17.81 4.64 -3.11
CA ALA A 56 -17.58 3.72 -4.22
C ALA A 56 -18.53 2.51 -4.18
N VAL A 57 -18.71 1.90 -3.00
CA VAL A 57 -19.63 0.77 -2.81
C VAL A 57 -21.08 1.20 -3.05
N ALA A 58 -21.49 2.35 -2.50
CA ALA A 58 -22.83 2.89 -2.72
C ALA A 58 -23.11 3.15 -4.22
N ARG A 59 -22.11 3.51 -5.01
CA ARG A 59 -22.25 3.68 -6.47
C ARG A 59 -22.35 2.35 -7.23
N VAL A 60 -21.69 1.29 -6.76
CA VAL A 60 -21.81 -0.05 -7.37
C VAL A 60 -23.15 -0.70 -7.05
N LEU A 61 -23.62 -0.53 -5.81
CA LEU A 61 -24.85 -1.14 -5.31
C LEU A 61 -26.10 -0.26 -5.51
N GLY A 62 -25.93 0.99 -5.90
CA GLY A 62 -27.02 1.94 -6.11
C GLY A 62 -27.66 1.73 -7.48
N GLY A 63 -28.91 1.27 -7.51
CA GLY A 63 -29.65 0.98 -8.73
C GLY A 63 -29.46 -0.46 -9.20
N ASP A 64 -29.46 -0.68 -10.52
CA ASP A 64 -29.26 -1.99 -11.13
C ASP A 64 -27.76 -2.32 -11.20
N VAL A 65 -27.35 -3.41 -10.56
CA VAL A 65 -25.95 -3.86 -10.54
C VAL A 65 -25.53 -4.31 -11.94
N HIS A 66 -24.83 -3.42 -12.66
CA HIS A 66 -24.32 -3.73 -13.99
C HIS A 66 -23.00 -4.52 -13.91
N PRO A 67 -22.82 -5.61 -14.69
CA PRO A 67 -21.59 -6.41 -14.67
C PRO A 67 -20.32 -5.60 -14.92
N LEU A 68 -20.38 -4.56 -15.77
CA LEU A 68 -19.23 -3.69 -16.04
C LEU A 68 -18.78 -2.90 -14.80
N SER A 69 -19.71 -2.42 -13.98
CA SER A 69 -19.40 -1.68 -12.75
C SER A 69 -18.74 -2.59 -11.72
N VAL A 70 -19.18 -3.84 -11.63
CA VAL A 70 -18.57 -4.87 -10.76
C VAL A 70 -17.16 -5.22 -11.25
N LEU A 71 -16.98 -5.42 -12.55
CA LEU A 71 -15.67 -5.66 -13.16
C LEU A 71 -14.72 -4.49 -12.92
N ALA A 72 -15.18 -3.26 -13.11
CA ALA A 72 -14.38 -2.07 -12.85
C ALA A 72 -14.00 -1.93 -11.38
N TYR A 73 -14.90 -2.27 -10.45
CA TYR A 73 -14.61 -2.30 -9.02
C TYR A 73 -13.51 -3.33 -8.70
N ALA A 74 -13.64 -4.56 -9.21
CA ALA A 74 -12.68 -5.63 -8.97
C ALA A 74 -11.31 -5.34 -9.63
N ALA A 75 -11.32 -4.84 -10.86
CA ALA A 75 -10.11 -4.44 -11.58
C ALA A 75 -9.40 -3.29 -10.86
N GLY A 76 -10.14 -2.26 -10.45
CA GLY A 76 -9.59 -1.12 -9.72
C GLY A 76 -9.02 -1.52 -8.37
N PHE A 77 -9.67 -2.48 -7.67
CA PHE A 77 -9.13 -3.08 -6.46
C PHE A 77 -7.76 -3.74 -6.73
N ALA A 78 -7.68 -4.63 -7.73
CA ALA A 78 -6.46 -5.38 -8.02
C ALA A 78 -5.33 -4.46 -8.50
N THR A 79 -5.62 -3.55 -9.43
CA THR A 79 -4.65 -2.57 -9.94
C THR A 79 -4.19 -1.63 -8.83
N GLY A 80 -5.08 -1.17 -7.98
CA GLY A 80 -4.75 -0.27 -6.87
C GLY A 80 -3.77 -0.89 -5.87
N ASN A 81 -3.82 -2.20 -5.62
CA ASN A 81 -2.82 -2.87 -4.79
C ASN A 81 -1.43 -2.82 -5.42
N ILE A 82 -1.33 -3.07 -6.73
CA ILE A 82 -0.05 -3.01 -7.46
C ILE A 82 0.50 -1.57 -7.46
N VAL A 83 -0.36 -0.58 -7.69
CA VAL A 83 0.02 0.84 -7.63
C VAL A 83 0.46 1.23 -6.23
N GLY A 84 -0.26 0.80 -5.19
CA GLY A 84 0.10 1.01 -3.79
C GLY A 84 1.47 0.45 -3.44
N MET A 85 1.75 -0.80 -3.83
CA MET A 85 3.06 -1.43 -3.66
C MET A 85 4.16 -0.64 -4.40
N PHE A 86 3.91 -0.20 -5.63
CA PHE A 86 4.87 0.61 -6.38
C PHE A 86 5.17 1.97 -5.70
N ILE A 87 4.16 2.61 -5.11
CA ILE A 87 4.35 3.86 -4.35
C ILE A 87 5.13 3.58 -3.06
N GLU A 88 4.79 2.51 -2.34
CA GLU A 88 5.51 2.06 -1.15
C GLU A 88 7.00 1.82 -1.44
N ASP A 89 7.32 1.07 -2.50
CA ASP A 89 8.70 0.79 -2.92
C ASP A 89 9.47 2.07 -3.21
N LYS A 90 8.84 3.01 -3.94
CA LYS A 90 9.44 4.30 -4.28
C LYS A 90 9.66 5.22 -3.09
N MET A 91 8.88 5.06 -2.03
CA MET A 91 9.06 5.86 -0.84
C MET A 91 10.38 5.53 -0.12
N ALA A 92 11.07 4.43 -0.45
CA ALA A 92 12.42 4.09 0.02
C ALA A 92 12.58 4.15 1.55
N ILE A 93 11.49 3.93 2.29
CA ILE A 93 11.48 4.11 3.76
C ILE A 93 11.90 2.80 4.48
N GLY A 94 12.73 1.98 3.86
CA GLY A 94 13.14 0.67 4.36
C GLY A 94 14.64 0.55 4.59
N HIS A 95 15.14 1.03 5.73
CA HIS A 95 16.39 0.47 6.27
C HIS A 95 16.01 -0.78 7.08
N VAL A 96 16.42 -1.95 6.61
CA VAL A 96 16.30 -3.19 7.39
C VAL A 96 17.37 -3.15 8.48
N ARG A 97 16.95 -3.10 9.75
CA ARG A 97 17.87 -3.20 10.89
C ARG A 97 18.14 -4.68 11.16
N ILE A 98 19.33 -5.15 10.83
CA ILE A 98 19.80 -6.50 11.15
C ILE A 98 20.68 -6.41 12.39
N THR A 99 20.30 -7.11 13.46
CA THR A 99 21.11 -7.23 14.68
C THR A 99 21.76 -8.62 14.69
N ILE A 100 23.09 -8.65 14.64
CA ILE A 100 23.87 -9.90 14.70
C ILE A 100 24.54 -9.95 16.07
N ILE A 101 24.28 -11.02 16.83
CA ILE A 101 24.93 -11.28 18.12
C ILE A 101 25.92 -12.41 17.90
N SER A 102 27.20 -12.14 18.11
CA SER A 102 28.28 -13.13 17.99
C SER A 102 29.23 -13.00 19.17
N THR A 103 29.61 -14.14 19.76
CA THR A 103 30.52 -14.22 20.90
C THR A 103 32.00 -14.17 20.50
N ALA A 104 32.35 -14.57 19.28
CA ALA A 104 33.73 -14.71 18.84
C ALA A 104 34.08 -13.94 17.56
N ALA A 105 33.11 -13.70 16.67
CA ALA A 105 33.36 -13.18 15.32
C ALA A 105 32.71 -11.81 15.04
N GLY A 106 32.28 -11.08 16.08
CA GLY A 106 31.58 -9.80 15.92
C GLY A 106 32.34 -8.78 15.06
N SER A 107 33.63 -8.60 15.32
CA SER A 107 34.48 -7.67 14.56
C SER A 107 34.71 -8.13 13.11
N GLN A 108 34.85 -9.44 12.86
CA GLN A 108 35.05 -10.00 11.52
C GLN A 108 33.79 -9.83 10.66
N ILE A 109 32.62 -10.11 11.25
CA ILE A 109 31.32 -9.90 10.60
C ILE A 109 31.11 -8.41 10.30
N ALA A 110 31.41 -7.54 11.27
CA ALA A 110 31.28 -6.10 11.08
C ALA A 110 32.20 -5.57 9.97
N GLN A 111 33.42 -6.10 9.87
CA GLN A 111 34.36 -5.73 8.82
C GLN A 111 33.91 -6.21 7.44
N ALA A 112 33.50 -7.47 7.30
CA ALA A 112 32.98 -8.02 6.04
C ALA A 112 31.75 -7.24 5.53
N LEU A 113 30.88 -6.81 6.45
CA LEU A 113 29.71 -5.99 6.11
C LEU A 113 30.12 -4.57 5.67
N ARG A 114 31.11 -3.94 6.31
CA ARG A 114 31.64 -2.64 5.86
C ARG A 114 32.30 -2.71 4.50
N GLU A 115 33.10 -3.76 4.25
CA GLU A 115 33.74 -4.02 2.95
C GLU A 115 32.69 -4.25 1.85
N SER A 116 31.54 -4.81 2.20
CA SER A 116 30.38 -4.97 1.30
C SER A 116 29.53 -3.70 1.15
N GLY A 117 29.93 -2.56 1.74
CA GLY A 117 29.27 -1.27 1.59
C GLY A 117 28.11 -1.00 2.56
N TYR A 118 27.91 -1.84 3.59
CA TYR A 118 26.87 -1.63 4.60
C TYR A 118 27.38 -0.80 5.78
N ALA A 119 26.53 0.11 6.27
CA ALA A 119 26.79 0.84 7.51
C ALA A 119 26.55 -0.08 8.72
N VAL A 120 27.58 -0.23 9.57
CA VAL A 120 27.55 -1.12 10.73
C VAL A 120 27.84 -0.33 12.01
N THR A 121 27.02 -0.54 13.03
CA THR A 121 27.31 -0.11 14.41
C THR A 121 27.73 -1.31 15.24
N GLU A 122 28.90 -1.25 15.84
CA GLU A 122 29.43 -2.31 16.71
C GLU A 122 29.26 -1.91 18.17
N ILE A 123 28.66 -2.80 18.98
CA ILE A 123 28.52 -2.62 20.43
C ILE A 123 29.29 -3.74 21.10
N LYS A 124 30.35 -3.41 21.84
CA LYS A 124 31.10 -4.38 22.64
C LYS A 124 30.38 -4.54 23.98
N MET A 125 29.90 -5.74 24.29
CA MET A 125 29.52 -6.08 25.66
C MET A 125 30.81 -6.41 26.42
N ALA A 126 31.13 -5.59 27.42
CA ALA A 126 32.09 -5.94 28.45
C ALA A 126 31.35 -6.78 29.50
N LEU A 127 31.79 -8.02 29.70
CA LEU A 127 31.43 -8.86 30.84
C LEU A 127 32.37 -8.54 32.00
#